data_AF-A0A1V4IIW0-F1
#
_entry.id   AF-A0A1V4IIW0-F1
#
_cell.length_a   1.000
_cell.length_b   1.000
_cell.length_c   1.000
_cell.angle_alpha   90.00
_cell.angle_beta   90.00
_cell.angle_gamma   90.00
#
_symmetry.space_group_name_H-M   'P 1'
#
loop_
_entity.id
_entity.type
_entity.pdbx_description
1 polymer ?
#
loop_
_entity_poly.entity_id
_entity_poly.type
_entity_poly.pdbx_seq_one_letter_code
_entity_poly.pdbx_strand_id
1 'polypeptide(L)'
;MFADYHVHTEFSDDSVYEMEEVVKDAIQIKMEEICFTDHVDYGVKLDWNDKKEIQYRDGMPMANVYYPEYFETIKELQYLYGDLIAIKKGMEFGVQVHTISQYEKLFVKYPFDFIILSVHQIDNLELWTQDFQKGKSQKEYNEKYYQELLEIVKQYKNYSVLGHLDIIIRYDKNGTYPFEKISDIVNEILKIVIRDGKGIEVNTSSYRYGLTDMTPSKDILTLYKKLGGEIITIGSDSHKKGQLGAHIENTKKVLFDMGFRYHCTYENMRPHFHKLI
;
A
#
# COMPACT_ATOMS: atom_id res chain seq x y z
N MET A 1 1.46 -20.26 2.27
CA MET A 1 2.38 -19.44 1.48
C MET A 1 2.85 -18.28 2.34
N PHE A 2 4.15 -18.15 2.59
CA PHE A 2 4.73 -16.97 3.23
C PHE A 2 5.13 -15.94 2.17
N ALA A 3 4.44 -14.80 2.15
CA ALA A 3 4.67 -13.73 1.18
C ALA A 3 4.51 -12.35 1.81
N ASP A 4 5.19 -11.36 1.25
CA ASP A 4 5.11 -9.95 1.64
C ASP A 4 4.75 -9.09 0.42
N TYR A 5 3.59 -8.44 0.50
CA TYR A 5 2.97 -7.72 -0.60
C TYR A 5 2.98 -6.20 -0.43
N HIS A 6 3.83 -5.67 0.45
CA HIS A 6 4.09 -4.23 0.56
C HIS A 6 5.53 -4.00 1.01
N VAL A 7 6.42 -3.77 0.05
CA VAL A 7 7.88 -3.76 0.24
C VAL A 7 8.47 -2.61 -0.57
N HIS A 8 9.22 -1.73 0.10
CA HIS A 8 9.94 -0.61 -0.52
C HIS A 8 11.44 -0.89 -0.52
N THR A 9 12.12 -0.30 -1.50
CA THR A 9 13.55 -0.43 -1.72
C THR A 9 14.16 0.96 -1.92
N GLU A 10 15.43 1.05 -2.30
CA GLU A 10 16.10 2.29 -2.68
C GLU A 10 15.43 3.06 -3.84
N PHE A 11 14.41 2.51 -4.51
CA PHE A 11 13.62 3.20 -5.52
C PHE A 11 12.54 4.12 -4.92
N SER A 12 12.19 3.93 -3.65
CA SER A 12 11.39 4.86 -2.84
C SER A 12 12.31 5.90 -2.18
N ASP A 13 11.90 7.17 -2.19
CA ASP A 13 12.69 8.31 -1.66
C ASP A 13 12.85 8.32 -0.12
N ASP A 14 12.10 7.48 0.59
CA ASP A 14 12.14 7.29 2.03
C ASP A 14 12.73 5.93 2.47
N SER A 15 13.37 5.23 1.54
CA SER A 15 14.04 3.95 1.78
C SER A 15 15.47 3.94 1.23
N VAL A 16 16.33 3.16 1.88
CA VAL A 16 17.72 2.93 1.49
C VAL A 16 18.02 1.43 1.36
N TYR A 17 16.97 0.62 1.31
CA TYR A 17 17.07 -0.83 1.33
C TYR A 17 17.30 -1.34 -0.09
N GLU A 18 18.54 -1.71 -0.41
CA GLU A 18 18.89 -2.18 -1.75
C GLU A 18 18.01 -3.36 -2.19
N MET A 19 17.41 -3.27 -3.38
CA MET A 19 16.40 -4.21 -3.87
C MET A 19 16.93 -5.65 -3.89
N GLU A 20 18.18 -5.84 -4.29
CA GLU A 20 18.83 -7.16 -4.25
C GLU A 20 19.00 -7.69 -2.82
N GLU A 21 19.36 -6.83 -1.87
CA GLU A 21 19.48 -7.22 -0.46
C GLU A 21 18.12 -7.59 0.14
N VAL A 22 17.03 -6.94 -0.30
CA VAL A 22 15.66 -7.35 0.05
C VAL A 22 15.40 -8.78 -0.41
N VAL A 23 15.76 -9.12 -1.66
CA VAL A 23 15.60 -10.50 -2.19
C VAL A 23 16.40 -11.50 -1.36
N LYS A 24 17.67 -11.20 -1.07
CA LYS A 24 18.55 -12.09 -0.28
C LYS A 24 18.01 -12.31 1.13
N ASP A 25 17.56 -11.24 1.79
CA ASP A 25 16.96 -11.33 3.12
C ASP A 25 15.62 -12.10 3.08
N ALA A 26 14.79 -11.93 2.05
CA ALA A 26 13.56 -12.69 1.83
C ALA A 26 13.83 -14.20 1.73
N ILE A 27 14.84 -14.59 0.93
CA ILE A 27 15.29 -15.97 0.80
C ILE A 27 15.79 -16.51 2.15
N GLN A 28 16.57 -15.71 2.89
CA GLN A 28 17.11 -16.10 4.20
C GLN A 28 15.99 -16.45 5.20
N ILE A 29 14.89 -15.69 5.20
CA ILE A 29 13.73 -15.95 6.05
C ILE A 29 12.73 -16.94 5.45
N LYS A 30 13.08 -17.61 4.34
CA LYS A 30 12.28 -18.61 3.64
C LYS A 30 10.94 -18.09 3.14
N MET A 31 10.92 -16.82 2.71
CA MET A 31 9.76 -16.27 2.02
C MET A 31 9.64 -16.91 0.63
N GLU A 32 8.41 -17.27 0.26
CA GLU A 32 8.12 -17.95 -1.01
C GLU A 32 7.87 -16.95 -2.14
N GLU A 33 7.34 -15.76 -1.82
CA GLU A 33 7.04 -14.72 -2.80
C GLU A 33 7.14 -13.32 -2.19
N ILE A 34 7.71 -12.38 -2.95
CA ILE A 34 7.74 -10.95 -2.61
C ILE A 34 7.11 -10.14 -3.72
N CYS A 35 6.45 -9.03 -3.37
CA CYS A 35 6.06 -8.01 -4.33
C CYS A 35 6.67 -6.67 -3.92
N PHE A 36 7.55 -6.14 -4.77
CA PHE A 36 8.01 -4.77 -4.64
C PHE A 36 6.87 -3.81 -4.96
N THR A 37 6.74 -2.75 -4.17
CA THR A 37 5.64 -1.78 -4.25
C THR A 37 6.13 -0.36 -3.94
N ASP A 38 7.26 0.03 -4.52
CA ASP A 38 7.83 1.37 -4.33
C ASP A 38 6.88 2.50 -4.72
N HIS A 39 7.12 3.67 -4.13
CA HIS A 39 6.18 4.79 -4.11
C HIS A 39 6.05 5.53 -5.45
N VAL A 40 4.81 5.80 -5.82
CA VAL A 40 4.46 6.81 -6.83
C VAL A 40 3.41 7.74 -6.24
N ASP A 41 3.73 9.03 -6.09
CA ASP A 41 2.91 10.05 -5.43
C ASP A 41 2.81 11.33 -6.27
N TYR A 42 2.12 11.25 -7.41
CA TYR A 42 1.86 12.44 -8.22
C TYR A 42 1.21 13.56 -7.40
N GLY A 43 1.68 14.79 -7.59
CA GLY A 43 1.26 15.96 -6.82
C GLY A 43 2.45 16.60 -6.11
N VAL A 44 3.01 15.90 -5.13
CA VAL A 44 4.24 16.30 -4.43
C VAL A 44 5.51 15.78 -5.09
N LYS A 45 5.45 14.63 -5.78
CA LYS A 45 6.58 14.05 -6.52
C LYS A 45 6.42 14.24 -8.03
N LEU A 46 7.56 14.29 -8.72
CA LEU A 46 7.66 14.36 -10.18
C LEU A 46 8.31 13.09 -10.74
N ASP A 47 8.01 12.78 -12.00
CA ASP A 47 8.78 11.76 -12.72
C ASP A 47 10.13 12.33 -13.18
N TRP A 48 11.16 11.47 -13.26
CA TRP A 48 12.52 11.84 -13.67
C TRP A 48 12.64 12.49 -15.05
N ASN A 49 11.64 12.29 -15.91
CA ASN A 49 11.57 12.87 -17.25
C ASN A 49 10.56 14.03 -17.35
N ASP A 50 10.03 14.53 -16.23
CA ASP A 50 9.21 15.73 -16.22
C ASP A 50 10.02 16.94 -16.68
N LYS A 51 9.33 17.96 -17.21
CA LYS A 51 9.96 19.21 -17.64
C LYS A 51 10.28 20.13 -16.46
N LYS A 52 9.62 19.93 -15.32
CA LYS A 52 9.84 20.68 -14.09
C LYS A 52 11.07 20.14 -13.35
N GLU A 53 11.73 21.02 -12.61
CA GLU A 53 12.87 20.65 -11.78
C GLU A 53 12.41 19.88 -10.53
N ILE A 54 13.04 18.72 -10.29
CA ILE A 54 12.82 17.90 -9.10
C ILE A 54 13.35 18.67 -7.89
N GLN A 55 12.47 18.85 -6.90
CA GLN A 55 12.82 19.43 -5.62
C GLN A 55 13.52 18.40 -4.74
N TYR A 56 14.31 18.86 -3.76
CA TYR A 56 15.00 17.99 -2.82
C TYR A 56 14.50 18.25 -1.39
N ARG A 57 14.35 17.18 -0.61
CA ARG A 57 14.02 17.22 0.82
C ARG A 57 15.04 16.38 1.57
N ASP A 58 15.70 16.99 2.56
CA ASP A 58 16.75 16.33 3.35
C ASP A 58 17.85 15.66 2.51
N GLY A 59 18.16 16.25 1.34
CA GLY A 59 19.16 15.73 0.40
C GLY A 59 18.65 14.64 -0.54
N MET A 60 17.41 14.17 -0.39
CA MET A 60 16.78 13.19 -1.27
C MET A 60 15.90 13.89 -2.33
N PRO A 61 15.92 13.41 -3.59
CA PRO A 61 15.05 13.93 -4.63
C PRO A 61 13.59 13.56 -4.32
N MET A 62 12.68 14.53 -4.37
CA MET A 62 11.23 14.30 -4.32
C MET A 62 10.74 13.83 -5.68
N ALA A 63 11.14 12.61 -6.05
CA ALA A 63 10.85 12.00 -7.33
C ALA A 63 10.12 10.66 -7.15
N ASN A 64 9.27 10.32 -8.11
CA ASN A 64 8.72 8.97 -8.19
C ASN A 64 9.81 7.97 -8.62
N VAL A 65 9.50 6.68 -8.48
CA VAL A 65 10.33 5.58 -9.01
C VAL A 65 10.87 5.88 -10.41
N TYR A 66 12.17 5.65 -10.63
CA TYR A 66 12.74 5.64 -11.97
C TYR A 66 12.36 4.34 -12.70
N TYR A 67 11.17 4.37 -13.30
CA TYR A 67 10.51 3.16 -13.81
C TYR A 67 11.35 2.26 -14.75
N PRO A 68 12.11 2.78 -15.75
CA PRO A 68 12.87 1.91 -16.64
C PRO A 68 13.90 1.05 -15.90
N GLU A 69 14.61 1.64 -14.94
CA GLU A 69 15.59 0.93 -14.13
C GLU A 69 14.90 -0.02 -13.15
N TYR A 70 13.83 0.42 -12.48
CA TYR A 70 13.04 -0.43 -11.57
C TYR A 70 12.61 -1.75 -12.22
N PHE A 71 12.03 -1.70 -13.43
CA PHE A 71 11.57 -2.90 -14.13
C PHE A 71 12.72 -3.77 -14.66
N GLU A 72 13.84 -3.18 -15.09
CA GLU A 72 14.99 -3.96 -15.54
C GLU A 72 15.68 -4.64 -14.35
N THR A 73 15.84 -3.95 -13.22
CA THR A 73 16.39 -4.53 -11.98
C THR A 73 15.53 -5.70 -11.50
N ILE A 74 14.20 -5.57 -11.46
CA ILE A 74 13.33 -6.70 -11.09
C ILE A 74 13.50 -7.87 -12.05
N LYS A 75 13.61 -7.62 -13.36
CA LYS A 75 13.81 -8.66 -14.37
C LYS A 75 15.14 -9.38 -14.20
N GLU A 76 16.21 -8.65 -13.88
CA GLU A 76 17.52 -9.23 -13.56
C GLU A 76 17.45 -10.09 -12.29
N LEU A 77 16.79 -9.61 -11.24
CA LEU A 77 16.62 -10.36 -9.99
C LEU A 77 15.75 -11.61 -10.18
N GLN A 78 14.70 -11.54 -10.99
CA GLN A 78 13.91 -12.70 -11.40
C GLN A 78 14.77 -13.76 -12.11
N TYR A 79 15.70 -13.33 -12.96
CA TYR A 79 16.63 -14.25 -13.63
C TYR A 79 17.63 -14.88 -12.64
N LEU A 80 18.17 -14.10 -11.70
CA LEU A 80 19.19 -14.57 -10.76
C LEU A 80 18.63 -15.43 -9.63
N TYR A 81 17.42 -15.12 -9.15
CA TYR A 81 16.87 -15.67 -7.90
C TYR A 81 15.52 -16.39 -8.07
N GLY A 82 14.96 -16.45 -9.29
CA GLY A 82 13.61 -16.98 -9.55
C GLY A 82 13.41 -18.45 -9.18
N ASP A 83 14.48 -19.26 -9.12
CA ASP A 83 14.43 -20.65 -8.64
C ASP A 83 14.35 -20.75 -7.11
N LEU A 84 14.62 -19.65 -6.39
CA LEU A 84 14.67 -19.59 -4.92
C LEU A 84 13.46 -18.87 -4.33
N ILE A 85 12.94 -17.86 -5.02
CA ILE A 85 11.81 -17.04 -4.56
C ILE A 85 11.06 -16.45 -5.77
N ALA A 86 9.73 -16.38 -5.68
CA ALA A 86 8.94 -15.65 -6.67
C ALA A 86 9.03 -14.13 -6.41
N ILE A 87 9.39 -13.36 -7.44
CA ILE A 87 9.55 -11.90 -7.35
C ILE A 87 8.51 -11.25 -8.24
N LYS A 88 7.64 -10.42 -7.67
CA LYS A 88 6.55 -9.73 -8.35
C LYS A 88 6.84 -8.23 -8.47
N LYS A 89 6.34 -7.66 -9.57
CA LYS A 89 6.50 -6.25 -9.94
C LYS A 89 5.21 -5.50 -9.67
N GLY A 90 5.17 -4.81 -8.54
CA GLY A 90 4.09 -3.90 -8.21
C GLY A 90 4.58 -2.48 -7.96
N MET A 91 3.64 -1.63 -7.57
CA MET A 91 3.87 -0.26 -7.11
C MET A 91 2.78 0.11 -6.10
N GLU A 92 3.13 1.03 -5.20
CA GLU A 92 2.15 1.71 -4.37
C GLU A 92 1.82 3.07 -4.98
N PHE A 93 0.58 3.24 -5.41
CA PHE A 93 0.08 4.47 -5.98
C PHE A 93 -0.60 5.31 -4.89
N GLY A 94 0.02 6.42 -4.51
CA GLY A 94 -0.56 7.46 -3.66
C GLY A 94 -1.48 8.37 -4.46
N VAL A 95 -2.74 7.96 -4.61
CA VAL A 95 -3.68 8.59 -5.54
C VAL A 95 -4.39 9.79 -4.90
N GLN A 96 -4.61 10.83 -5.70
CA GLN A 96 -5.54 11.92 -5.42
C GLN A 96 -6.50 12.04 -6.61
N VAL A 97 -7.70 12.59 -6.41
CA VAL A 97 -8.69 12.68 -7.52
C VAL A 97 -8.11 13.41 -8.74
N HIS A 98 -7.38 14.51 -8.54
CA HIS A 98 -6.82 15.30 -9.66
C HIS A 98 -5.63 14.62 -10.36
N THR A 99 -5.06 13.55 -9.79
CA THR A 99 -3.89 12.85 -10.35
C THR A 99 -4.23 11.54 -11.04
N ILE A 100 -5.50 11.11 -11.01
CA ILE A 100 -5.99 9.86 -11.62
C ILE A 100 -5.49 9.67 -13.06
N SER A 101 -5.58 10.70 -13.91
CA SER A 101 -5.17 10.60 -15.32
C SER A 101 -3.67 10.29 -15.51
N GLN A 102 -2.82 10.60 -14.54
CA GLN A 102 -1.40 10.26 -14.57
C GLN A 102 -1.21 8.78 -14.24
N TYR A 103 -1.91 8.27 -13.23
CA TYR A 103 -1.89 6.85 -12.89
C TYR A 103 -2.48 5.95 -13.97
N GLU A 104 -3.51 6.41 -14.70
CA GLU A 104 -4.03 5.66 -15.86
C GLU A 104 -2.97 5.52 -16.97
N LYS A 105 -2.22 6.59 -17.25
CA LYS A 105 -1.12 6.56 -18.24
C LYS A 105 0.05 5.69 -17.77
N LEU A 106 0.39 5.73 -16.48
CA LEU A 106 1.46 4.90 -15.93
C LEU A 106 1.07 3.41 -15.99
N PHE A 107 -0.16 3.08 -15.60
CA PHE A 107 -0.67 1.71 -15.59
C PHE A 107 -0.58 1.03 -16.97
N VAL A 108 -0.92 1.72 -18.05
CA VAL A 108 -0.86 1.14 -19.41
C VAL A 108 0.57 0.99 -19.95
N LYS A 109 1.56 1.64 -19.33
CA LYS A 109 2.94 1.67 -19.82
C LYS A 109 3.77 0.47 -19.37
N TYR A 110 3.44 -0.11 -18.22
CA TYR A 110 4.23 -1.19 -17.64
C TYR A 110 3.38 -2.41 -17.25
N PRO A 111 3.95 -3.63 -17.34
CA PRO A 111 3.22 -4.85 -17.06
C PRO A 111 3.22 -5.16 -15.55
N PHE A 112 2.27 -4.60 -14.79
CA PHE A 112 2.16 -4.81 -13.35
C PHE A 112 1.59 -6.18 -12.97
N ASP A 113 2.12 -6.78 -11.90
CA ASP A 113 1.51 -7.91 -11.22
C ASP A 113 0.49 -7.46 -10.16
N PHE A 114 0.78 -6.34 -9.50
CA PHE A 114 0.04 -5.88 -8.34
C PHE A 114 0.13 -4.36 -8.18
N ILE A 115 -0.96 -3.70 -7.82
CA ILE A 115 -0.95 -2.27 -7.49
C ILE A 115 -1.69 -2.07 -6.18
N ILE A 116 -1.03 -1.39 -5.23
CA ILE A 116 -1.67 -0.86 -4.04
C ILE A 116 -2.19 0.53 -4.37
N LEU A 117 -3.44 0.82 -4.01
CA LEU A 117 -4.00 2.18 -4.04
C LEU A 117 -4.01 2.74 -2.62
N SER A 118 -3.25 3.78 -2.40
CA SER A 118 -3.05 4.44 -1.12
C SER A 118 -3.42 5.93 -1.19
N VAL A 119 -3.61 6.57 -0.03
CA VAL A 119 -3.81 8.02 0.09
C VAL A 119 -2.76 8.58 1.06
N HIS A 120 -1.69 9.17 0.52
CA HIS A 120 -0.59 9.75 1.31
C HIS A 120 -0.67 11.27 1.48
N GLN A 121 -1.55 11.89 0.69
CA GLN A 121 -1.69 13.33 0.59
C GLN A 121 -3.09 13.69 0.10
N ILE A 122 -3.52 14.90 0.44
CA ILE A 122 -4.77 15.50 -0.01
C ILE A 122 -4.49 16.98 -0.29
N ASP A 123 -4.97 17.49 -1.42
CA ASP A 123 -4.68 18.84 -1.90
C ASP A 123 -3.16 19.10 -2.09
N ASN A 124 -2.40 18.06 -2.43
CA ASN A 124 -0.92 18.04 -2.46
C ASN A 124 -0.27 18.41 -1.11
N LEU A 125 -0.96 18.15 0.00
CA LEU A 125 -0.43 18.27 1.35
C LEU A 125 -0.29 16.87 1.95
N GLU A 126 0.92 16.53 2.36
CA GLU A 126 1.24 15.20 2.87
C GLU A 126 0.69 14.99 4.29
N LEU A 127 0.23 13.77 4.57
CA LEU A 127 -0.30 13.41 5.88
C LEU A 127 0.81 13.32 6.93
N TRP A 128 1.99 12.81 6.54
CA TRP A 128 3.10 12.55 7.46
C TRP A 128 3.79 13.84 7.93
N THR A 129 3.88 14.87 7.06
CA THR A 129 4.45 16.18 7.42
C THR A 129 3.53 17.00 8.31
N GLN A 130 2.27 16.58 8.47
CA GLN A 130 1.18 17.29 9.15
C GLN A 130 0.66 18.52 8.39
N ASP A 131 1.10 18.74 7.16
CA ASP A 131 0.67 19.90 6.38
C ASP A 131 -0.82 19.84 6.05
N PHE A 132 -1.35 18.63 5.76
CA PHE A 132 -2.78 18.46 5.52
C PHE A 132 -3.60 18.73 6.77
N GLN A 133 -3.15 18.28 7.94
CA GLN A 133 -3.89 18.40 9.20
C GLN A 133 -3.84 19.83 9.77
N LYS A 134 -2.83 20.62 9.40
CA LYS A 134 -2.60 21.97 9.92
C LYS A 134 -3.82 22.89 9.73
N GLY A 135 -4.29 23.47 10.83
CA GLY A 135 -5.43 24.40 10.83
C GLY A 135 -6.81 23.74 10.72
N LYS A 136 -6.89 22.41 10.67
CA LYS A 136 -8.13 21.63 10.64
C LYS A 136 -8.42 21.00 12.01
N SER A 137 -9.69 20.85 12.36
CA SER A 137 -10.13 20.03 13.47
C SER A 137 -9.94 18.53 13.18
N GLN A 138 -9.89 17.70 14.22
CA GLN A 138 -9.80 16.24 14.07
C GLN A 138 -10.88 15.66 13.15
N LYS A 139 -12.10 16.18 13.26
CA LYS A 139 -13.24 15.82 12.41
C LYS A 139 -12.95 16.11 10.94
N GLU A 140 -12.51 17.31 10.63
CA GLU A 140 -12.34 17.78 9.25
C GLU A 140 -11.33 16.95 8.47
N TYR A 141 -10.14 16.67 9.02
CA TYR A 141 -9.15 15.90 8.28
C TYR A 141 -9.45 14.40 8.21
N ASN A 142 -10.03 13.81 9.26
CA ASN A 142 -10.43 12.39 9.21
C ASN A 142 -11.56 12.17 8.19
N GLU A 143 -12.62 12.98 8.24
CA GLU A 143 -13.74 12.84 7.29
C GLU A 143 -13.31 13.17 5.86
N LYS A 144 -12.48 14.19 5.65
CA LYS A 144 -11.96 14.52 4.31
C LYS A 144 -11.05 13.42 3.75
N TYR A 145 -10.30 12.71 4.58
CA TYR A 145 -9.51 11.55 4.16
C TYR A 145 -10.38 10.46 3.53
N TYR A 146 -11.44 10.04 4.22
CA TYR A 146 -12.35 9.04 3.68
C TYR A 146 -13.18 9.57 2.50
N GLN A 147 -13.50 10.88 2.48
CA GLN A 147 -14.15 11.49 1.33
C GLN A 147 -13.28 11.47 0.07
N GLU A 148 -11.99 11.76 0.21
CA GLU A 148 -11.04 11.65 -0.90
C GLU A 148 -10.94 10.21 -1.40
N LEU A 149 -10.76 9.25 -0.49
CA LEU A 149 -10.71 7.82 -0.82
C LEU A 149 -11.98 7.36 -1.54
N LEU A 150 -13.17 7.77 -1.08
CA LEU A 150 -14.45 7.46 -1.72
C LEU A 150 -14.50 7.99 -3.17
N GLU A 151 -14.08 9.22 -3.40
CA GLU A 151 -14.09 9.81 -4.74
C GLU A 151 -13.05 9.17 -5.67
N ILE A 152 -11.89 8.76 -5.13
CA ILE A 152 -10.89 8.00 -5.88
C ILE A 152 -11.46 6.64 -6.29
N VAL A 153 -11.99 5.85 -5.35
CA VAL A 153 -12.48 4.50 -5.68
C VAL A 153 -13.69 4.52 -6.59
N LYS A 154 -14.45 5.62 -6.69
CA LYS A 154 -15.50 5.78 -7.70
C LYS A 154 -14.94 5.89 -9.12
N GLN A 155 -13.79 6.53 -9.28
CA GLN A 155 -13.26 6.97 -10.58
C GLN A 155 -12.09 6.12 -11.09
N TYR A 156 -11.15 5.73 -10.22
CA TYR A 156 -9.96 4.96 -10.60
C TYR A 156 -10.14 3.46 -10.31
N LYS A 157 -9.81 2.60 -11.28
CA LYS A 157 -10.06 1.13 -11.21
C LYS A 157 -8.84 0.25 -11.45
N ASN A 158 -7.71 0.85 -11.85
CA ASN A 158 -6.49 0.14 -12.22
C ASN A 158 -5.60 -0.18 -11.01
N TYR A 159 -6.20 -0.77 -9.97
CA TYR A 159 -5.52 -1.20 -8.76
C TYR A 159 -5.94 -2.61 -8.35
N SER A 160 -5.20 -3.24 -7.43
CA SER A 160 -5.51 -4.57 -6.89
C SER A 160 -6.20 -4.49 -5.53
N VAL A 161 -5.62 -3.73 -4.60
CA VAL A 161 -6.16 -3.54 -3.25
C VAL A 161 -6.04 -2.09 -2.79
N LEU A 162 -6.85 -1.70 -1.80
CA LEU A 162 -6.59 -0.49 -1.03
C LEU A 162 -5.48 -0.74 0.00
N GLY A 163 -4.41 0.05 -0.05
CA GLY A 163 -3.34 0.07 0.95
C GLY A 163 -3.81 0.69 2.24
N HIS A 164 -3.26 0.21 3.38
CA HIS A 164 -3.42 0.76 4.73
C HIS A 164 -4.62 1.72 4.92
N LEU A 165 -5.84 1.19 4.74
CA LEU A 165 -7.05 1.96 4.40
C LEU A 165 -7.34 3.13 5.35
N ASP A 166 -6.90 3.05 6.61
CA ASP A 166 -7.08 4.04 7.67
C ASP A 166 -5.77 4.74 8.09
N ILE A 167 -4.75 4.82 7.22
CA ILE A 167 -3.40 5.34 7.54
C ILE A 167 -3.39 6.73 8.18
N ILE A 168 -4.43 7.55 7.98
CA ILE A 168 -4.58 8.83 8.68
C ILE A 168 -4.42 8.69 10.21
N ILE A 169 -4.80 7.55 10.80
CA ILE A 169 -4.63 7.26 12.23
C ILE A 169 -3.17 7.29 12.68
N ARG A 170 -2.24 6.89 11.80
CA ARG A 170 -0.79 6.92 12.05
C ARG A 170 -0.29 8.34 12.32
N TYR A 171 -0.99 9.33 11.76
CA TYR A 171 -0.61 10.74 11.78
C TYR A 171 -1.62 11.62 12.54
N ASP A 172 -2.56 11.03 13.28
CA ASP A 172 -3.53 11.76 14.10
C ASP A 172 -2.95 12.04 15.51
N LYS A 173 -2.51 13.28 15.73
CA LYS A 173 -1.96 13.73 17.02
C LYS A 173 -3.02 13.88 18.13
N ASN A 174 -4.31 13.79 17.81
CA ASN A 174 -5.41 13.82 18.79
C ASN A 174 -5.90 12.41 19.15
N GLY A 175 -5.22 11.36 18.67
CA GLY A 175 -5.55 9.96 18.94
C GLY A 175 -6.60 9.39 18.00
N THR A 176 -7.17 8.24 18.36
CA THR A 176 -8.11 7.52 17.50
C THR A 176 -9.42 8.28 17.30
N TYR A 177 -9.75 8.58 16.03
CA TYR A 177 -11.06 9.09 15.66
C TYR A 177 -12.12 7.96 15.70
N PRO A 178 -13.29 8.15 16.34
CA PRO A 178 -14.27 7.07 16.51
C PRO A 178 -14.75 6.49 15.17
N PHE A 179 -14.72 5.15 15.06
CA PHE A 179 -15.13 4.44 13.85
C PHE A 179 -16.58 4.74 13.46
N GLU A 180 -17.49 4.92 14.43
CA GLU A 180 -18.90 5.20 14.16
C GLU A 180 -19.09 6.46 13.31
N LYS A 181 -18.21 7.46 13.47
CA LYS A 181 -18.28 8.72 12.72
C LYS A 181 -17.86 8.60 11.25
N ILE A 182 -17.12 7.55 10.91
CA ILE A 182 -16.64 7.27 9.54
C ILE A 182 -17.20 5.96 8.98
N SER A 183 -17.99 5.22 9.75
CA SER A 183 -18.49 3.89 9.40
C SER A 183 -19.35 3.88 8.14
N ASP A 184 -20.20 4.90 7.94
CA ASP A 184 -21.06 5.02 6.75
C ASP A 184 -20.24 5.20 5.47
N ILE A 185 -19.23 6.09 5.50
CA ILE A 185 -18.39 6.32 4.32
C ILE A 185 -17.46 5.14 4.04
N VAL A 186 -16.91 4.50 5.07
CA VAL A 186 -16.14 3.26 4.92
C VAL A 186 -17.02 2.14 4.34
N ASN A 187 -18.27 2.00 4.78
CA ASN A 187 -19.21 1.03 4.23
C ASN A 187 -19.44 1.24 2.72
N GLU A 188 -19.57 2.50 2.27
CA GLU A 188 -19.68 2.82 0.84
C GLU A 188 -18.40 2.48 0.06
N ILE A 189 -17.23 2.84 0.59
CA ILE A 189 -15.92 2.50 0.00
C ILE A 189 -15.79 1.00 -0.17
N LEU A 190 -16.00 0.22 0.89
CA LEU A 190 -15.85 -1.23 0.87
C LEU A 190 -16.83 -1.91 -0.09
N LYS A 191 -18.09 -1.42 -0.18
CA LYS A 191 -19.05 -1.93 -1.17
C LYS A 191 -18.57 -1.73 -2.61
N ILE A 192 -17.99 -0.57 -2.92
CA ILE A 192 -17.42 -0.29 -4.25
C ILE A 192 -16.24 -1.22 -4.53
N VAL A 193 -15.30 -1.32 -3.59
CA VAL A 193 -14.10 -2.18 -3.68
C VAL A 193 -14.50 -3.63 -3.95
N ILE A 194 -15.44 -4.17 -3.18
CA ILE A 194 -15.92 -5.56 -3.33
C ILE A 194 -16.62 -5.75 -4.68
N ARG A 195 -17.53 -4.85 -5.06
CA ARG A 195 -18.25 -4.91 -6.35
C ARG A 195 -17.29 -4.90 -7.54
N ASP A 196 -16.21 -4.14 -7.43
CA ASP A 196 -15.22 -3.99 -8.49
C ASP A 196 -14.17 -5.13 -8.50
N GLY A 197 -14.36 -6.15 -7.66
CA GLY A 197 -13.49 -7.33 -7.57
C GLY A 197 -12.12 -7.02 -6.96
N LYS A 198 -12.02 -6.00 -6.11
CA LYS A 198 -10.79 -5.53 -5.47
C LYS A 198 -10.73 -5.97 -4.01
N GLY A 199 -9.53 -5.89 -3.43
CA GLY A 199 -9.30 -6.23 -2.03
C GLY A 199 -8.89 -5.07 -1.14
N ILE A 200 -8.51 -5.41 0.08
CA ILE A 200 -7.84 -4.52 1.02
C ILE A 200 -6.53 -5.15 1.49
N GLU A 201 -5.56 -4.32 1.80
CA GLU A 201 -4.36 -4.72 2.49
C GLU A 201 -4.61 -4.83 4.00
N VAL A 202 -3.90 -5.74 4.67
CA VAL A 202 -3.61 -5.67 6.09
C VAL A 202 -2.12 -5.39 6.28
N ASN A 203 -1.82 -4.16 6.69
CA ASN A 203 -0.49 -3.63 6.82
C ASN A 203 0.07 -3.86 8.24
N THR A 204 1.20 -4.54 8.34
CA THR A 204 1.80 -4.91 9.63
C THR A 204 2.73 -3.84 10.20
N SER A 205 2.92 -2.72 9.50
CA SER A 205 3.65 -1.56 10.06
C SER A 205 2.96 -0.98 11.31
N SER A 206 1.67 -1.24 11.53
CA SER A 206 0.93 -0.87 12.76
C SER A 206 1.71 -1.22 14.03
N TYR A 207 2.36 -2.38 14.08
CA TYR A 207 3.23 -2.80 15.19
C TYR A 207 4.46 -1.88 15.34
N ARG A 208 5.09 -1.51 14.23
CA ARG A 208 6.26 -0.63 14.19
C ARG A 208 5.92 0.80 14.63
N TYR A 209 4.75 1.30 14.26
CA TYR A 209 4.27 2.63 14.64
C TYR A 209 3.58 2.67 16.01
N GLY A 210 3.49 1.54 16.72
CA GLY A 210 2.89 1.47 18.05
C GLY A 210 1.40 1.79 18.04
N LEU A 211 0.70 1.50 16.94
CA LEU A 211 -0.75 1.67 16.85
C LEU A 211 -1.45 0.67 17.80
N THR A 212 -2.57 1.09 18.38
CA THR A 212 -3.33 0.29 19.35
C THR A 212 -4.14 -0.84 18.70
N ASP A 213 -4.30 -0.80 17.38
CA ASP A 213 -5.01 -1.82 16.59
C ASP A 213 -4.29 -2.08 15.26
N MET A 214 -4.84 -3.01 14.47
CA MET A 214 -4.39 -3.33 13.12
C MET A 214 -4.59 -2.16 12.14
N THR A 215 -3.95 -2.24 10.98
CA THR A 215 -4.16 -1.31 9.86
C THR A 215 -4.59 -2.12 8.63
N PRO A 216 -5.86 -2.07 8.20
CA PRO A 216 -6.94 -1.32 8.83
C PRO A 216 -7.40 -1.93 10.16
N SER A 217 -8.11 -1.11 10.94
CA SER A 217 -8.67 -1.50 12.24
C SER A 217 -9.57 -2.73 12.14
N LYS A 218 -9.74 -3.42 13.28
CA LYS A 218 -10.60 -4.61 13.34
C LYS A 218 -12.05 -4.32 13.02
N ASP A 219 -12.52 -3.09 13.27
CA ASP A 219 -13.87 -2.66 12.91
C ASP A 219 -14.04 -2.62 11.38
N ILE A 220 -13.06 -2.07 10.66
CA ILE A 220 -13.03 -2.05 9.20
C ILE A 220 -12.95 -3.48 8.64
N LEU A 221 -12.09 -4.33 9.19
CA LEU A 221 -11.97 -5.74 8.78
C LEU A 221 -13.26 -6.52 9.02
N THR A 222 -13.91 -6.30 10.17
CA THR A 222 -15.20 -6.92 10.50
C THR A 222 -16.29 -6.47 9.54
N LEU A 223 -16.33 -5.17 9.21
CA LEU A 223 -17.26 -4.63 8.23
C LEU A 223 -16.99 -5.19 6.82
N TYR A 224 -15.74 -5.22 6.36
CA TYR A 224 -15.34 -5.78 5.07
C TYR A 224 -15.81 -7.22 4.93
N LYS A 225 -15.57 -8.05 5.96
CA LYS A 225 -16.06 -9.42 6.01
C LYS A 225 -17.58 -9.52 5.95
N LYS A 226 -18.29 -8.71 6.76
CA LYS A 226 -19.76 -8.69 6.80
C LYS A 226 -20.37 -8.33 5.45
N LEU A 227 -19.68 -7.49 4.67
CA LEU A 227 -20.09 -7.10 3.31
C LEU A 227 -19.75 -8.15 2.23
N GLY A 228 -19.09 -9.26 2.61
CA GLY A 228 -18.70 -10.33 1.68
C GLY A 228 -17.32 -10.16 1.06
N GLY A 229 -16.47 -9.30 1.63
CA GLY A 229 -15.09 -9.13 1.20
C GLY A 229 -14.21 -10.34 1.55
N GLU A 230 -13.45 -10.83 0.57
CA GLU A 230 -12.60 -12.02 0.70
C GLU A 230 -11.14 -11.80 0.27
N ILE A 231 -10.86 -10.74 -0.48
CA ILE A 231 -9.53 -10.48 -1.04
C ILE A 231 -8.72 -9.66 -0.03
N ILE A 232 -7.73 -10.29 0.59
CA ILE A 232 -6.83 -9.65 1.55
C ILE A 232 -5.38 -9.92 1.16
N THR A 233 -4.57 -8.88 0.95
CA THR A 233 -3.10 -9.01 0.97
C THR A 233 -2.55 -8.67 2.35
N ILE A 234 -1.35 -9.16 2.66
CA ILE A 234 -0.62 -8.81 3.88
C ILE A 234 0.72 -8.22 3.47
N GLY A 235 1.07 -7.06 4.03
CA GLY A 235 2.28 -6.34 3.67
C GLY A 235 2.97 -5.76 4.90
N SER A 236 4.31 -5.75 4.90
CA SER A 236 5.09 -5.22 6.03
C SER A 236 5.38 -3.72 5.96
N ASP A 237 5.23 -3.13 4.78
CA ASP A 237 5.57 -1.73 4.51
C ASP A 237 7.04 -1.52 4.97
N SER A 238 7.92 -2.41 4.48
CA SER A 238 9.33 -2.44 4.87
C SER A 238 10.14 -1.46 4.03
N HIS A 239 10.93 -0.62 4.70
CA HIS A 239 11.83 0.37 4.13
C HIS A 239 13.31 0.15 4.51
N LYS A 240 13.58 -0.87 5.34
CA LYS A 240 14.93 -1.25 5.78
C LYS A 240 14.99 -2.68 6.32
N LYS A 241 16.22 -3.17 6.43
CA LYS A 241 16.56 -4.45 7.04
C LYS A 241 15.88 -4.64 8.42
N GLY A 242 15.33 -5.82 8.64
CA GLY A 242 14.61 -6.20 9.87
C GLY A 242 13.13 -5.83 9.89
N GLN A 243 12.61 -5.09 8.89
CA GLN A 243 11.18 -4.83 8.74
C GLN A 243 10.48 -5.83 7.81
N LEU A 244 11.22 -6.36 6.82
CA LEU A 244 10.71 -7.31 5.84
C LEU A 244 10.04 -8.52 6.50
N GLY A 245 8.83 -8.85 6.08
CA GLY A 245 8.07 -9.99 6.60
C GLY A 245 7.62 -9.86 8.06
N ALA A 246 7.86 -8.71 8.72
CA ALA A 246 7.57 -8.55 10.13
C ALA A 246 6.08 -8.75 10.41
N HIS A 247 5.79 -9.56 11.43
CA HIS A 247 4.43 -9.85 11.92
C HIS A 247 3.44 -10.50 10.92
N ILE A 248 3.84 -10.85 9.69
CA ILE A 248 2.94 -11.45 8.68
C ILE A 248 2.29 -12.74 9.18
N GLU A 249 3.07 -13.68 9.71
CA GLU A 249 2.53 -14.96 10.23
C GLU A 249 1.60 -14.78 11.43
N ASN A 250 1.83 -13.77 12.27
CA ASN A 250 0.91 -13.45 13.36
C ASN A 250 -0.38 -12.82 12.83
N THR A 251 -0.27 -11.91 11.86
CA THR A 251 -1.43 -11.31 11.18
C THR A 251 -2.31 -12.37 10.51
N LYS A 252 -1.73 -13.41 9.90
CA LYS A 252 -2.51 -14.54 9.34
C LYS A 252 -3.37 -15.25 10.38
N LYS A 253 -2.82 -15.48 11.58
CA LYS A 253 -3.56 -16.10 12.69
C LYS A 253 -4.71 -15.20 13.15
N VAL A 254 -4.45 -13.91 13.31
CA VAL A 254 -5.50 -12.95 13.69
C VAL A 254 -6.62 -12.90 12.64
N LEU A 255 -6.29 -12.87 11.35
CA LEU A 255 -7.28 -12.91 10.28
C LEU A 255 -8.09 -14.21 10.29
N PHE A 256 -7.44 -15.34 10.55
CA PHE A 256 -8.12 -16.63 10.69
C PHE A 256 -9.13 -16.63 11.85
N ASP A 257 -8.74 -16.08 13.00
CA ASP A 257 -9.59 -15.96 14.19
C ASP A 257 -10.75 -14.99 13.97
N MET A 258 -10.55 -13.94 13.17
CA MET A 258 -11.60 -13.04 12.66
C MET A 258 -12.51 -13.72 11.62
N GLY A 259 -12.22 -14.98 11.29
CA GLY A 259 -13.02 -15.83 10.44
C GLY A 259 -12.65 -15.80 8.96
N PHE A 260 -11.63 -15.02 8.54
CA PHE A 260 -11.10 -15.13 7.18
C PHE A 260 -10.50 -16.52 6.96
N ARG A 261 -10.42 -16.93 5.70
CA ARG A 261 -9.93 -18.27 5.31
C ARG A 261 -8.74 -18.20 4.38
N TYR A 262 -8.61 -17.09 3.67
CA TYR A 262 -7.58 -16.90 2.67
C TYR A 262 -6.92 -15.54 2.85
N HIS A 263 -5.66 -15.47 2.41
CA HIS A 263 -5.00 -14.26 1.95
C HIS A 263 -4.68 -14.45 0.47
N CYS A 264 -4.41 -13.36 -0.23
CA CYS A 264 -4.16 -13.34 -1.65
C CYS A 264 -2.71 -12.93 -1.93
N THR A 265 -2.13 -13.59 -2.93
CA THR A 265 -1.03 -13.02 -3.70
C THR A 265 -1.55 -12.66 -5.10
N TYR A 266 -0.71 -12.09 -5.97
CA TYR A 266 -1.13 -11.59 -7.28
C TYR A 266 -0.13 -11.88 -8.39
N GLU A 267 -0.69 -12.11 -9.58
CA GLU A 267 0.04 -12.21 -10.83
C GLU A 267 -0.80 -11.57 -11.94
N ASN A 268 -0.19 -10.71 -12.76
CA ASN A 268 -0.87 -9.97 -13.83
C ASN A 268 -2.20 -9.34 -13.38
N MET A 269 -2.21 -8.67 -12.22
CA MET A 269 -3.38 -8.02 -11.62
C MET A 269 -4.52 -8.95 -11.21
N ARG A 270 -4.28 -10.27 -11.13
CA ARG A 270 -5.27 -11.27 -10.71
C ARG A 270 -4.91 -11.87 -9.35
N PRO A 271 -5.87 -11.99 -8.42
CA PRO A 271 -5.63 -12.57 -7.11
C PRO A 271 -5.52 -14.10 -7.17
N HIS A 272 -4.58 -14.64 -6.40
CA HIS A 272 -4.40 -16.05 -6.11
C HIS A 272 -4.65 -16.30 -4.63
N PHE A 273 -5.65 -17.12 -4.31
CA PHE A 273 -6.07 -17.37 -2.93
C PHE A 273 -5.25 -18.47 -2.28
N HIS A 274 -4.73 -18.19 -1.09
CA HIS A 274 -3.93 -19.10 -0.28
C HIS A 274 -4.54 -19.21 1.11
N LYS A 275 -4.69 -20.44 1.61
CA LYS A 275 -5.19 -20.68 2.97
C LYS A 275 -4.30 -19.97 3.99
N LEU A 276 -4.94 -19.37 5.00
CA LEU A 276 -4.22 -18.71 6.11
C LEU A 276 -3.51 -19.72 7.03
N ILE A 277 -4.08 -20.92 7.17
CA ILE A 277 -3.60 -22.04 7.99
C ILE A 277 -3.80 -23.35 7.21
#